data_AF-I7MJU2-F1
#
_entry.id   AF-I7MJU2-F1
#
_cell.length_a   1.000
_cell.length_b   1.000
_cell.length_c   1.000
_cell.angle_alpha   90.00
_cell.angle_beta   90.00
_cell.angle_gamma   90.00
#
_symmetry.space_group_name_H-M   'P 1'
#
loop_
_entity.id
_entity.type
_entity.pdbx_description
1 polymer ?
#
loop_
_entity_poly.entity_id
_entity_poly.type
_entity_poly.pdbx_seq_one_letter_code
_entity_poly.pdbx_strand_id
1 'polypeptide(L)'
;MSYYQEYCRLFLANQVLTNQMKELVYEKNELTIRLIKLEKRSEDLSEDELNEEEIEEEKKKRIRRQAKLIDRSYICPYESCKKSYGTEGSLNQHIKLKHPKTI
;
A
#
# COMPACT_ATOMS: atom_id res chain seq x y z
N MET A 1 -6.92 -71.50 14.22
CA MET A 1 -7.12 -70.38 15.17
C MET A 1 -6.20 -69.18 14.91
N SER A 2 -4.88 -69.34 14.68
CA SER A 2 -3.99 -68.16 14.51
C SER A 2 -4.22 -67.36 13.21
N TYR A 3 -4.61 -68.02 12.11
CA TYR A 3 -4.87 -67.34 10.83
C TYR A 3 -6.04 -66.34 10.90
N TYR A 4 -7.16 -66.75 11.49
CA TYR A 4 -8.34 -65.87 11.63
C TYR A 4 -8.04 -64.68 12.53
N GLN A 5 -7.28 -64.90 13.61
CA GLN A 5 -6.87 -63.83 14.52
C GLN A 5 -5.96 -62.80 13.83
N GLU A 6 -5.01 -63.27 13.01
CA GLU A 6 -4.14 -62.38 12.24
C GLU A 6 -4.91 -61.64 11.13
N TYR A 7 -5.86 -62.31 10.47
CA TYR A 7 -6.77 -61.67 9.52
C TYR A 7 -7.56 -60.53 10.19
N CYS A 8 -8.15 -60.77 11.36
CA CYS A 8 -8.88 -59.73 12.10
C CYS A 8 -7.97 -58.57 12.48
N ARG A 9 -6.72 -58.84 12.91
CA ARG A 9 -5.74 -57.81 13.25
C ARG A 9 -5.42 -56.92 12.04
N LEU A 10 -5.10 -57.52 10.90
CA LEU A 10 -4.78 -56.78 9.68
C LEU A 10 -5.99 -56.02 9.14
N PHE A 11 -7.18 -56.61 9.18
CA PHE A 11 -8.42 -55.94 8.79
C PHE A 11 -8.68 -54.68 9.62
N LEU A 12 -8.56 -54.78 10.95
CA LEU A 12 -8.72 -53.63 11.85
C LEU A 12 -7.64 -52.56 11.58
N ALA A 13 -6.39 -52.97 11.37
CA ALA A 13 -5.30 -52.05 11.05
C ALA A 13 -5.56 -51.31 9.72
N ASN A 14 -5.99 -52.02 8.68
CA ASN A 14 -6.34 -51.44 7.39
C ASN A 14 -7.54 -50.49 7.50
N GLN A 15 -8.53 -50.83 8.32
CA GLN A 15 -9.69 -49.96 8.56
C GLN A 15 -9.26 -48.65 9.25
N VAL A 16 -8.38 -48.73 10.26
CA VAL A 16 -7.83 -47.56 10.95
C VAL A 16 -7.01 -46.71 9.99
N LEU A 17 -6.10 -47.32 9.23
CA LEU A 17 -5.29 -46.63 8.22
C LEU A 17 -6.16 -45.94 7.17
N THR A 18 -7.23 -46.59 6.72
CA THR A 18 -8.18 -45.99 5.76
C THR A 18 -8.88 -44.77 6.35
N ASN A 19 -9.28 -44.83 7.62
CA ASN A 19 -9.89 -43.69 8.30
C ASN A 19 -8.89 -42.53 8.46
N GLN A 20 -7.66 -42.83 8.88
CA GLN A 20 -6.59 -41.84 8.99
C GLN A 20 -6.27 -41.19 7.63
N MET A 21 -6.23 -41.97 6.55
CA MET A 21 -6.05 -41.43 5.19
C MET A 21 -7.19 -40.49 4.80
N LYS A 22 -8.44 -40.81 5.15
CA LYS A 22 -9.59 -39.93 4.88
C LYS A 22 -9.48 -38.60 5.63
N GLU A 23 -9.10 -38.65 6.91
CA GLU A 23 -8.88 -37.45 7.73
C GLU A 23 -7.75 -36.59 7.15
N LEU A 24 -6.61 -37.18 6.81
CA LEU A 24 -5.48 -36.45 6.22
C LEU A 24 -5.82 -35.85 4.85
N VAL A 25 -6.60 -36.56 4.01
CA VAL A 25 -7.07 -36.02 2.73
C VAL A 25 -8.01 -34.83 2.95
N TYR A 26 -8.90 -34.91 3.94
CA TYR A 26 -9.77 -33.79 4.30
C TYR A 26 -8.96 -32.58 4.76
N GLU A 27 -8.02 -32.77 5.69
CA GLU A 27 -7.13 -31.70 6.17
C GLU A 27 -6.31 -31.08 5.04
N LYS A 28 -5.76 -31.91 4.14
CA LYS A 28 -5.03 -31.43 2.95
C LYS A 28 -5.92 -30.54 2.09
N ASN A 29 -7.15 -30.98 1.81
CA ASN A 29 -8.07 -30.22 0.97
C ASN A 29 -8.43 -28.88 1.62
N GLU A 30 -8.71 -28.87 2.92
CA GLU A 30 -8.97 -27.65 3.71
C GLU A 30 -7.78 -26.68 3.67
N LEU A 31 -6.55 -27.19 3.87
CA LEU A 31 -5.34 -26.37 3.79
C LEU A 31 -5.10 -25.83 2.39
N THR A 32 -5.37 -26.62 1.36
CA THR A 32 -5.24 -26.20 -0.04
C THR A 32 -6.20 -25.04 -0.35
N ILE A 33 -7.45 -25.13 0.10
CA ILE A 33 -8.44 -24.04 -0.06
C ILE A 33 -7.96 -22.78 0.68
N ARG A 34 -7.39 -22.92 1.88
CA ARG A 34 -6.86 -21.78 2.64
C ARG A 34 -5.66 -21.13 1.94
N LEU A 35 -4.76 -21.92 1.37
CA LEU A 35 -3.62 -21.41 0.59
C LEU A 35 -4.10 -20.62 -0.62
N ILE A 36 -5.02 -21.16 -1.42
CA ILE A 36 -5.60 -20.45 -2.58
C ILE A 36 -6.22 -19.11 -2.17
N LYS A 37 -6.93 -19.05 -1.03
CA LYS A 37 -7.50 -17.80 -0.51
C LYS A 37 -6.43 -16.79 -0.11
N LEU A 38 -5.32 -17.24 0.45
CA LEU A 38 -4.22 -16.37 0.85
C LEU A 38 -3.41 -15.88 -0.36
N GLU A 39 -3.14 -16.77 -1.32
CA GLU A 39 -2.49 -16.44 -2.59
C GLU A 39 -3.30 -15.39 -3.34
N LYS A 40 -4.62 -15.59 -3.47
CA LYS A 40 -5.51 -14.59 -4.08
C LYS A 40 -5.47 -13.25 -3.33
N ARG A 41 -5.46 -13.26 -2.01
CA ARG A 41 -5.33 -12.03 -1.21
C ARG A 41 -3.98 -11.34 -1.43
N SER A 42 -2.90 -12.10 -1.62
CA SER A 42 -1.59 -11.51 -1.95
C SER A 42 -1.55 -10.97 -3.37
N GLU A 43 -2.25 -11.59 -4.33
CA GLU A 43 -2.42 -11.06 -5.68
C GLU A 43 -3.23 -9.76 -5.67
N ASP A 44 -4.36 -9.74 -4.96
CA ASP A 44 -5.19 -8.53 -4.78
C ASP A 44 -4.36 -7.38 -4.15
N LEU A 45 -3.50 -7.68 -3.15
CA LEU A 45 -2.58 -6.69 -2.57
C LEU A 45 -1.50 -6.23 -3.56
N SER A 46 -1.00 -7.10 -4.43
CA SER A 46 0.00 -6.73 -5.44
C SER A 46 -0.59 -5.87 -6.56
N GLU A 47 -1.85 -6.08 -6.92
CA GLU A 47 -2.59 -5.24 -7.88
C GLU A 47 -2.94 -3.88 -7.25
N ASP A 48 -3.26 -3.84 -5.95
CA ASP A 48 -3.43 -2.59 -5.19
C ASP A 48 -2.10 -1.82 -5.06
N GLU A 49 -0.96 -2.49 -4.82
CA GLU A 49 0.38 -1.86 -4.78
C GLU A 49 0.79 -1.28 -6.15
N LEU A 50 0.55 -2.00 -7.25
CA LEU A 50 0.81 -1.51 -8.61
C LEU A 50 -0.10 -0.32 -8.98
N ASN A 51 -1.38 -0.38 -8.58
CA ASN A 51 -2.31 0.75 -8.76
C ASN A 51 -1.95 1.94 -7.86
N GLU A 52 -1.47 1.70 -6.63
CA GLU A 52 -1.01 2.77 -5.73
C GLU A 52 0.24 3.46 -6.28
N GLU A 53 1.20 2.74 -6.85
CA GLU A 53 2.38 3.34 -7.50
C GLU A 53 2.00 4.21 -8.71
N GLU A 54 1.12 3.73 -9.60
CA GLU A 54 0.62 4.53 -10.74
C GLU A 54 -0.20 5.74 -10.29
N ILE A 55 -1.02 5.61 -9.24
CA ILE A 55 -1.80 6.70 -8.66
C ILE A 55 -0.93 7.70 -7.90
N GLU A 56 0.19 7.27 -7.28
CA GLU A 56 1.09 8.12 -6.50
C GLU A 56 1.95 9.03 -7.40
N GLU A 57 2.30 8.59 -8.61
CA GLU A 57 2.92 9.49 -9.60
C GLU A 57 1.96 10.60 -10.06
N GLU A 58 0.68 10.31 -10.26
CA GLU A 58 -0.32 11.32 -10.64
C GLU A 58 -0.78 12.21 -9.47
N LYS A 59 -0.78 11.72 -8.23
CA LYS A 59 -1.32 12.42 -7.05
C LYS A 59 -0.29 12.95 -6.06
N LYS A 60 0.98 13.12 -6.43
CA LYS A 60 1.93 13.95 -5.65
C LYS A 60 1.41 15.40 -5.57
N LYS A 61 0.48 15.64 -4.66
CA LYS A 61 0.08 16.97 -4.19
C LYS A 61 1.38 17.61 -3.76
N ARG A 62 1.81 18.64 -4.50
CA ARG A 62 3.03 19.40 -4.21
C ARG A 62 3.05 19.70 -2.71
N ILE A 63 3.97 19.08 -1.98
CA ILE A 63 4.08 19.27 -0.54
C ILE A 63 4.43 20.75 -0.33
N ARG A 64 3.47 21.51 0.19
CA ARG A 64 3.68 22.93 0.45
C ARG A 64 4.52 23.07 1.71
N ARG A 65 5.71 23.66 1.58
CA ARG A 65 6.53 24.08 2.73
C ARG A 65 5.74 24.98 3.68
N GLN A 66 5.92 24.80 4.99
CA GLN A 66 5.28 25.62 6.01
C GLN A 66 5.67 27.09 5.82
N ALA A 67 4.74 28.03 6.03
CA ALA A 67 4.97 29.46 5.79
C ALA A 67 6.15 30.05 6.60
N LYS A 68 6.47 29.46 7.76
CA LYS A 68 7.61 29.85 8.62
C LYS A 68 8.97 29.46 8.05
N LEU A 69 9.02 28.45 7.17
CA LEU A 69 10.24 27.92 6.56
C LEU A 69 10.56 28.60 5.21
N ILE A 70 9.71 29.53 4.77
CA ILE A 70 9.94 30.28 3.53
C ILE A 70 10.85 31.44 3.87
N ASP A 71 12.11 31.37 3.46
CA ASP A 71 12.99 32.54 3.46
C ASP A 71 12.41 33.62 2.52
N ARG A 72 12.30 34.86 3.01
CA ARG A 72 11.63 35.97 2.31
C ARG A 72 12.64 37.06 1.95
N SER A 73 13.65 36.66 1.19
CA SER A 73 14.74 37.55 0.76
C SER A 73 14.32 38.56 -0.33
N TYR A 74 13.17 38.38 -0.98
CA TYR A 74 12.71 39.28 -2.04
C TYR A 74 11.83 40.40 -1.47
N ILE A 75 12.42 41.57 -1.27
CA ILE A 75 11.76 42.75 -0.67
C ILE A 75 11.24 43.66 -1.78
N CYS A 76 10.05 44.22 -1.57
CA CYS A 76 9.48 45.21 -2.47
C CYS A 76 10.28 46.52 -2.45
N PRO A 77 10.65 47.09 -3.62
CA PRO A 77 11.53 48.27 -3.68
C PRO A 77 10.82 49.60 -3.37
N TYR A 78 9.49 49.61 -3.25
CA TYR A 78 8.77 50.83 -2.90
C TYR A 78 8.89 51.07 -1.41
N GLU A 79 9.44 52.23 -1.03
CA GLU A 79 9.61 52.63 0.38
C GLU A 79 8.29 52.60 1.19
N SER A 80 7.16 52.84 0.52
CA SER A 80 5.82 52.73 1.13
C SER A 80 5.34 51.30 1.31
N CYS A 81 5.96 50.31 0.64
CA CYS A 81 5.60 48.90 0.67
C CYS A 81 6.73 48.04 1.25
N LYS A 82 6.72 47.82 2.57
CA LYS A 82 7.73 47.01 3.28
C LYS A 82 7.47 45.49 3.20
N LYS A 83 6.87 45.00 2.12
CA LYS A 83 6.49 43.58 1.98
C LYS A 83 7.66 42.75 1.45
N SER A 84 7.78 41.53 1.97
CA SER A 84 8.79 40.55 1.53
C SER A 84 8.17 39.22 1.13
N TYR A 85 8.80 38.58 0.16
CA TYR A 85 8.30 37.43 -0.59
C TYR A 85 9.39 36.36 -0.70
N GLY A 86 8.98 35.10 -0.84
CA GLY A 86 9.91 33.96 -0.85
C GLY A 86 10.41 33.54 -2.23
N THR A 87 9.91 34.17 -3.29
CA THR A 87 10.38 33.99 -4.66
C THR A 87 10.19 35.28 -5.44
N GLU A 88 11.06 35.52 -6.42
CA GLU A 88 10.97 36.67 -7.32
C GLU A 88 9.62 36.75 -8.05
N GLY A 89 9.08 35.63 -8.52
CA GLY A 89 7.79 35.60 -9.22
C GLY A 89 6.63 36.13 -8.37
N SER A 90 6.62 35.82 -7.08
CA SER A 90 5.60 36.34 -6.14
C SER A 90 5.78 37.83 -5.84
N LEU A 91 7.02 38.33 -5.82
CA LEU A 91 7.31 39.75 -5.75
C LEU A 91 6.85 40.49 -7.01
N ASN A 92 7.18 39.96 -8.20
CA ASN A 92 6.79 40.56 -9.48
C ASN A 92 5.27 40.61 -9.64
N GLN A 93 4.55 39.55 -9.23
CA GLN A 93 3.09 39.56 -9.18
C GLN A 93 2.56 40.63 -8.22
N HIS A 94 3.17 40.77 -7.05
CA HIS A 94 2.81 41.83 -6.10
C HIS A 94 2.98 43.23 -6.72
N ILE A 95 4.12 43.49 -7.37
CA ILE A 95 4.39 44.77 -8.04
C ILE A 95 3.35 45.03 -9.13
N LYS A 96 3.04 44.05 -9.99
CA LYS A 96 2.02 44.22 -11.04
C LYS A 96 0.63 44.58 -10.48
N LEU A 97 0.22 43.96 -9.36
CA LEU A 97 -1.12 44.14 -8.79
C LEU A 97 -1.24 45.34 -7.86
N LYS A 98 -0.17 45.72 -7.15
CA LYS A 98 -0.19 46.79 -6.13
C LYS A 98 0.58 48.03 -6.53
N HIS A 99 1.47 47.92 -7.53
CA HIS A 99 2.27 48.99 -8.10
C HIS A 99 2.14 49.02 -9.65
N PRO A 100 0.90 49.11 -10.20
CA PRO A 100 0.62 48.93 -11.63
C PRO A 100 1.22 50.01 -12.54
N LYS A 101 1.84 51.07 -12.01
CA LYS A 101 2.37 52.21 -12.76
C LYS A 101 3.85 52.04 -13.15
N THR A 102 4.33 50.80 -13.28
CA THR A 102 5.77 50.50 -13.34
C THR A 102 6.05 49.28 -14.21
N ILE A 103 5.57 49.35 -15.44
CA ILE A 103 6.20 48.78 -16.63
C ILE A 103 6.29 49.92 -17.64
#